data_AF-A0A1I4EHE5-F1
#
_entry.id   AF-A0A1I4EHE5-F1
#
_cell.length_a   1.000
_cell.length_b   1.000
_cell.length_c   1.000
_cell.angle_alpha   90.00
_cell.angle_beta   90.00
_cell.angle_gamma   90.00
#
_symmetry.space_group_name_H-M   'P 1'
#
loop_
_entity.id
_entity.type
_entity.pdbx_description
1 polymer ?
#
loop_
_entity_poly.entity_id
_entity_poly.type
_entity_poly.pdbx_seq_one_letter_code
_entity_poly.pdbx_strand_id
1 'polypeptide(L)'
;MARYDHLRLVRLPEQLERRKRPGFGAAPARDRQQHGRRITAELDQAVATQQRRRPPDAVNPSLILRVRMTGSLLESDWEALGLTVLSSDADRTLVLFSSDDEMRDLRARVAAYSGPIPAGQAGAPYANFVASIESIGTVEPMDRIGLRLRSDGFVEPSDFDAVPELVADIELWDFGRRELRQRKLGEIEAYVVALGGEWLDEYIGPSITMARVRASGAVFRALLSL
;
A
#
# COMPACT_ATOMS: atom_id res chain seq x y z
N MET A 1 47.87 -5.77 14.63
CA MET A 1 48.08 -4.36 15.03
C MET A 1 47.65 -3.47 13.88
N ALA A 2 46.73 -2.52 14.12
CA ALA A 2 46.27 -1.60 13.07
C ALA A 2 47.45 -0.73 12.59
N ARG A 3 47.72 -0.74 11.29
CA ARG A 3 48.98 -0.27 10.69
C ARG A 3 48.92 1.19 10.22
N TYR A 4 47.82 1.90 10.47
CA TYR A 4 47.62 3.29 10.07
C TYR A 4 46.96 4.09 11.20
N ASP A 5 47.38 5.36 11.32
CA ASP A 5 46.78 6.32 12.24
C ASP A 5 45.30 6.50 11.93
N HIS A 6 44.46 6.41 12.96
CA HIS A 6 43.03 6.64 12.84
C HIS A 6 42.76 8.13 12.58
N LEU A 7 41.81 8.38 11.66
CA LEU A 7 41.37 9.72 11.32
C LEU A 7 40.89 10.45 12.58
N ARG A 8 41.56 11.57 12.92
CA ARG A 8 41.20 12.40 14.06
C ARG A 8 39.95 13.20 13.71
N LEU A 9 38.81 12.79 14.24
CA LEU A 9 37.57 13.55 14.15
C LEU A 9 37.72 14.86 14.94
N VAL A 10 37.82 15.97 14.22
CA VAL A 10 37.82 17.31 14.82
C VAL A 10 36.40 17.58 15.34
N ARG A 11 36.26 17.85 16.64
CA ARG A 11 34.96 18.28 17.19
C ARG A 11 34.66 19.66 16.64
N LEU A 12 33.52 19.79 15.97
CA LEU A 12 32.98 21.09 15.60
C LEU A 12 32.76 21.92 16.87
N PRO A 13 33.29 23.16 16.94
CA PRO A 13 33.16 24.00 18.13
C PRO A 13 31.72 24.46 18.39
N GLU A 14 30.86 24.39 17.37
CA GLU A 14 29.46 24.81 17.45
C GLU A 14 28.52 23.60 17.58
N GLN A 15 27.61 23.65 18.55
CA GLN A 15 26.41 22.82 18.52
C GLN A 15 25.50 23.37 17.43
N LEU A 16 25.53 22.75 16.25
CA LEU A 16 24.51 22.96 15.23
C LEU A 16 23.15 22.71 15.87
N GLU A 17 22.19 23.62 15.67
CA GLU A 17 20.83 23.41 16.16
C GLU A 17 20.33 22.05 15.66
N ARG A 18 19.99 21.18 16.62
CA ARG A 18 19.33 19.92 16.29
C ARG A 18 18.06 20.28 15.55
N ARG A 19 17.97 19.91 14.27
CA ARG A 19 16.75 20.02 13.48
C ARG A 19 15.62 19.37 14.28
N LYS A 20 14.68 20.16 14.79
CA LYS A 20 13.50 19.64 15.48
C LYS A 20 12.81 18.72 14.46
N ARG A 21 12.71 17.42 14.77
CA ARG A 21 11.83 16.54 14.00
C ARG A 21 10.45 17.23 14.03
N PRO A 22 9.78 17.43 12.89
CA PRO A 22 8.43 17.96 12.92
C PRO A 22 7.64 17.11 13.91
N GLY A 23 6.99 17.77 14.88
CA GLY A 23 6.20 17.05 15.87
C GLY A 23 5.19 16.15 15.16
N PHE A 24 4.85 15.01 15.76
CA PHE A 24 3.70 14.23 15.33
C PHE A 24 2.51 15.20 15.27
N GLY A 25 1.97 15.44 14.07
CA GLY A 25 0.83 16.33 13.89
C GLY A 25 -0.29 15.90 14.84
N ALA A 26 -1.03 16.86 15.38
CA ALA A 26 -2.17 16.54 16.23
C ALA A 26 -3.19 15.74 15.40
N ALA A 27 -3.70 14.67 16.01
CA ALA A 27 -4.77 13.87 15.43
C ALA A 27 -5.96 14.77 15.06
N PRO A 28 -6.62 14.55 13.90
CA PRO A 28 -7.82 15.31 13.58
C PRO A 28 -8.91 15.06 14.63
N ALA A 29 -9.66 16.11 14.97
CA ALA A 29 -10.80 15.97 15.88
C ALA A 29 -11.92 15.17 15.19
N ARG A 30 -12.39 14.10 15.85
CA ARG A 30 -13.45 13.21 15.35
C ARG A 30 -14.42 12.87 16.48
N ASP A 31 -15.68 12.61 16.12
CA ASP A 31 -16.55 11.80 16.99
C ASP A 31 -16.02 10.36 16.96
N ARG A 32 -15.46 9.90 18.09
CA ARG A 32 -14.79 8.60 18.17
C ARG A 32 -15.71 7.43 17.89
N GLN A 33 -16.95 7.49 18.40
CA GLN A 33 -17.89 6.38 18.26
C GLN A 33 -18.38 6.29 16.81
N GLN A 34 -18.73 7.43 16.22
CA GLN A 34 -19.16 7.49 14.83
C GLN A 34 -18.02 7.09 13.88
N HIS A 35 -16.81 7.65 14.08
CA HIS A 35 -15.65 7.39 13.24
C HIS A 35 -15.22 5.93 13.31
N GLY A 36 -15.12 5.36 14.51
CA GLY A 36 -14.75 3.96 14.67
C GLY A 36 -15.75 2.99 14.02
N ARG A 37 -17.06 3.22 14.17
CA ARG A 37 -18.10 2.44 13.48
C ARG A 37 -17.95 2.50 11.96
N ARG A 38 -17.66 3.69 11.42
CA ARG A 38 -17.44 3.88 9.98
C ARG A 38 -16.21 3.10 9.49
N ILE A 39 -15.07 3.24 10.16
CA ILE A 39 -13.84 2.53 9.80
C ILE A 39 -14.04 1.00 9.87
N THR A 40 -14.76 0.50 10.87
CA THR A 40 -15.11 -0.93 10.93
C THR A 40 -15.97 -1.37 9.74
N ALA A 41 -17.00 -0.60 9.38
CA ALA A 41 -17.87 -0.91 8.26
C ALA A 41 -17.12 -0.88 6.91
N GLU A 42 -16.25 0.10 6.70
CA GLU A 42 -15.38 0.21 5.53
C GLU A 42 -14.43 -0.99 5.40
N LEU A 43 -13.83 -1.41 6.52
CA LEU A 43 -12.98 -2.59 6.56
C LEU A 43 -13.76 -3.86 6.21
N ASP A 44 -14.95 -4.05 6.79
CA ASP A 44 -15.83 -5.20 6.49
C ASP A 44 -16.24 -5.24 5.02
N GLN A 45 -16.57 -4.08 4.45
CA GLN A 45 -16.93 -3.96 3.04
C GLN A 45 -15.75 -4.27 2.12
N ALA A 46 -14.55 -3.79 2.43
CA ALA A 46 -13.34 -4.05 1.66
C ALA A 46 -13.02 -5.55 1.64
N VAL A 47 -13.07 -6.21 2.80
CA VAL A 47 -12.87 -7.66 2.95
C VAL A 47 -13.92 -8.44 2.15
N ALA A 48 -15.20 -8.13 2.33
CA ALA A 48 -16.28 -8.82 1.63
C ALA A 48 -16.18 -8.67 0.10
N THR A 49 -15.75 -7.50 -0.39
CA THR A 49 -15.56 -7.25 -1.82
C THR A 49 -14.44 -8.12 -2.40
N GLN A 50 -13.32 -8.24 -1.70
CA GLN A 50 -12.19 -9.08 -2.15
C GLN A 50 -12.55 -10.57 -2.10
N GLN A 51 -13.27 -11.02 -1.07
CA GLN A 51 -13.73 -12.39 -0.97
C GLN A 51 -14.69 -12.78 -2.11
N ARG A 52 -15.56 -11.86 -2.55
CA ARG A 52 -16.48 -12.10 -3.68
C ARG A 52 -15.79 -12.19 -5.03
N ARG A 53 -14.66 -11.50 -5.21
CA ARG A 53 -13.85 -11.56 -6.45
C ARG A 53 -12.99 -12.82 -6.54
N ARG A 54 -12.99 -13.67 -5.51
CA ARG A 54 -12.07 -14.80 -5.38
C ARG A 54 -12.46 -15.98 -6.29
N PRO A 55 -11.50 -16.58 -7.02
CA PRO A 55 -11.68 -17.92 -7.60
C PRO A 55 -11.84 -18.99 -6.50
N PRO A 56 -12.69 -20.03 -6.68
CA PRO A 56 -12.99 -21.03 -5.65
C PRO A 56 -11.78 -21.74 -5.01
N ASP A 57 -10.67 -21.90 -5.74
CA ASP A 57 -9.53 -22.73 -5.35
C ASP A 57 -8.37 -21.98 -4.67
N ALA A 58 -8.54 -20.69 -4.38
CA ALA A 58 -7.39 -19.80 -4.30
C ALA A 58 -6.60 -19.72 -2.96
N VAL A 59 -6.56 -20.67 -2.00
CA VAL A 59 -5.83 -20.58 -0.67
C VAL A 59 -6.03 -19.23 0.10
N ASN A 60 -5.79 -19.16 1.41
CA ASN A 60 -6.23 -18.00 2.22
C ASN A 60 -5.65 -16.67 1.66
N PRO A 61 -6.48 -15.73 1.13
CA PRO A 61 -5.94 -14.62 0.37
C PRO A 61 -5.44 -13.57 1.33
N SER A 62 -4.19 -13.18 1.14
CA SER A 62 -3.74 -11.91 1.65
C SER A 62 -4.59 -10.78 1.07
N LEU A 63 -5.04 -9.88 1.93
CA LEU A 63 -5.92 -8.76 1.59
C LEU A 63 -5.07 -7.56 1.22
N ILE A 64 -5.47 -6.85 0.16
CA ILE A 64 -4.84 -5.58 -0.20
C ILE A 64 -5.80 -4.43 0.11
N LEU A 65 -5.48 -3.63 1.12
CA LEU A 65 -6.28 -2.50 1.57
C LEU A 65 -5.73 -1.21 0.99
N ARG A 66 -6.62 -0.37 0.48
CA ARG A 66 -6.33 1.05 0.24
C ARG A 66 -6.72 1.83 1.48
N VAL A 67 -5.79 2.55 2.08
CA VAL A 67 -6.05 3.39 3.25
C VAL A 67 -5.64 4.82 2.96
N ARG A 68 -6.59 5.75 3.03
CA ARG A 68 -6.30 7.18 2.92
C ARG A 68 -6.08 7.76 4.30
N MET A 69 -4.98 8.50 4.47
CA MET A 69 -4.59 9.11 5.74
C MET A 69 -4.79 10.64 5.73
N THR A 70 -5.15 11.20 6.87
CA THR A 70 -5.08 12.63 7.16
C THR A 70 -3.91 12.89 8.10
N GLY A 71 -3.08 13.89 7.78
CA GLY A 71 -1.88 14.19 8.57
C GLY A 71 -0.70 13.29 8.19
N SER A 72 -0.10 12.62 9.18
CA SER A 72 1.04 11.71 8.94
C SER A 72 0.57 10.36 8.41
N LEU A 73 1.38 9.72 7.55
CA LEU A 73 1.11 8.36 7.06
C LEU A 73 1.20 7.29 8.14
N LEU A 74 2.01 7.55 9.19
CA LEU A 74 2.19 6.66 10.33
C LEU A 74 2.60 5.23 9.90
N GLU A 75 3.46 5.11 8.89
CA GLU A 75 3.91 3.81 8.33
C GLU A 75 4.42 2.85 9.42
N SER A 76 5.19 3.34 10.39
CA SER A 76 5.66 2.54 11.52
C SER A 76 4.53 1.98 12.40
N ASP A 77 3.40 2.68 12.52
CA ASP A 77 2.24 2.20 13.27
C ASP A 77 1.50 1.08 12.51
N TRP A 78 1.51 1.15 11.18
CA TRP A 78 1.00 0.10 10.29
C TRP A 78 1.91 -1.14 10.31
N GLU A 79 3.22 -0.96 10.23
CA GLU A 79 4.18 -2.06 10.35
C GLU A 79 4.11 -2.74 11.72
N ALA A 80 3.86 -1.97 12.79
CA ALA A 80 3.64 -2.51 14.14
C ALA A 80 2.34 -3.31 14.29
N LEU A 81 1.46 -3.30 13.29
CA LEU A 81 0.30 -4.19 13.16
C LEU A 81 0.62 -5.47 12.36
N GLY A 82 1.85 -5.61 11.87
CA GLY A 82 2.25 -6.67 10.96
C GLY A 82 1.85 -6.42 9.50
N LEU A 83 1.31 -5.23 9.19
CA LEU A 83 0.89 -4.87 7.84
C LEU A 83 2.10 -4.41 7.01
N THR A 84 2.18 -4.87 5.77
CA THR A 84 3.24 -4.45 4.85
C THR A 84 2.75 -3.31 3.97
N VAL A 85 3.47 -2.18 3.98
CA VAL A 85 3.20 -1.06 3.05
C VAL A 85 3.74 -1.43 1.67
N LEU A 86 2.86 -1.62 0.70
CA LEU A 86 3.21 -1.91 -0.70
C LEU A 86 3.50 -0.64 -1.51
N SER A 87 2.79 0.45 -1.21
CA SER A 87 2.96 1.73 -1.87
C SER A 87 2.42 2.88 -1.02
N SER A 88 2.97 4.08 -1.20
CA SER A 88 2.47 5.33 -0.65
C SER A 88 2.39 6.40 -1.74
N ASP A 89 1.31 7.17 -1.73
CA ASP A 89 1.03 8.20 -2.73
C ASP A 89 1.10 9.62 -2.14
N ALA A 90 1.25 10.62 -3.00
CA ALA A 90 1.34 12.04 -2.62
C ALA A 90 0.07 12.54 -1.92
N ASP A 91 -1.09 11.95 -2.24
CA ASP A 91 -2.38 12.23 -1.60
C ASP A 91 -2.56 11.54 -0.23
N ARG A 92 -1.50 10.87 0.26
CA ARG A 92 -1.45 10.11 1.51
C ARG A 92 -2.29 8.85 1.51
N THR A 93 -2.50 8.25 0.35
CA THR A 93 -2.99 6.88 0.21
C THR A 93 -1.87 5.88 0.47
N LEU A 94 -2.16 4.85 1.25
CA LEU A 94 -1.33 3.68 1.47
C LEU A 94 -2.01 2.47 0.86
N VAL A 95 -1.24 1.66 0.16
CA VAL A 95 -1.65 0.30 -0.23
C VAL A 95 -0.99 -0.66 0.74
N LEU A 96 -1.80 -1.37 1.53
CA LEU A 96 -1.35 -2.26 2.59
C LEU A 96 -1.67 -3.70 2.23
N PHE A 97 -0.72 -4.59 2.46
CA PHE A 97 -0.92 -6.03 2.42
C PHE A 97 -1.20 -6.55 3.83
N SER A 98 -2.18 -7.44 3.94
CA SER A 98 -2.57 -8.03 5.21
C SER A 98 -2.87 -9.52 5.16
N SER A 99 -2.53 -10.24 6.23
CA SER A 99 -3.11 -11.55 6.55
C SER A 99 -4.38 -11.42 7.42
N ASP A 100 -5.18 -12.49 7.51
CA ASP A 100 -6.39 -12.50 8.36
C ASP A 100 -6.09 -12.20 9.84
N ASP A 101 -4.93 -12.64 10.35
CA ASP A 101 -4.53 -12.44 11.74
C ASP A 101 -4.26 -10.95 12.03
N GLU A 102 -3.64 -10.22 11.10
CA GLU A 102 -3.36 -8.78 11.23
C GLU A 102 -4.64 -7.94 11.19
N MET A 103 -5.67 -8.42 10.47
CA MET A 103 -6.98 -7.77 10.46
C MET A 103 -7.66 -7.78 11.83
N ARG A 104 -7.44 -8.82 12.64
CA ARG A 104 -7.95 -8.87 14.02
C ARG A 104 -7.32 -7.76 14.87
N ASP A 105 -6.03 -7.52 14.72
CA ASP A 105 -5.31 -6.51 15.51
C ASP A 105 -5.72 -5.09 15.13
N LEU A 106 -5.90 -4.81 13.83
CA LEU A 106 -6.45 -3.54 13.38
C LEU A 106 -7.86 -3.30 13.96
N ARG A 107 -8.74 -4.32 13.91
CA ARG A 107 -10.09 -4.25 14.49
C ARG A 107 -10.06 -3.99 15.99
N ALA A 108 -9.15 -4.64 16.72
CA ALA A 108 -8.99 -4.44 18.16
C ALA A 108 -8.58 -2.99 18.48
N ARG A 109 -7.66 -2.38 17.70
CA ARG A 109 -7.27 -0.97 17.88
C ARG A 109 -8.41 0.00 17.59
N VAL A 110 -9.18 -0.23 16.53
CA VAL A 110 -10.38 0.58 16.21
C VAL A 110 -11.43 0.46 17.31
N ALA A 111 -11.65 -0.74 17.85
CA ALA A 111 -12.57 -0.96 18.97
C ALA A 111 -12.10 -0.24 20.25
N ALA A 112 -10.81 -0.32 20.58
CA ALA A 112 -10.24 0.36 21.73
C ALA A 112 -10.34 1.89 21.62
N TYR A 113 -10.12 2.45 20.43
CA TYR A 113 -10.31 3.88 20.15
C TYR A 113 -11.77 4.33 20.36
N SER A 114 -12.71 3.49 19.93
CA SER A 114 -14.16 3.76 20.01
C SER A 114 -14.74 3.55 21.41
N GLY A 115 -14.02 2.79 22.25
CA GLY A 115 -14.42 2.40 23.58
C GLY A 115 -14.31 3.50 24.64
N PRO A 116 -14.52 3.14 25.92
CA PRO A 116 -14.29 4.05 27.04
C PRO A 116 -12.80 4.40 27.16
N ILE A 117 -12.51 5.62 27.60
CA ILE A 117 -11.14 6.05 27.88
C ILE A 117 -10.70 5.38 29.19
N PRO A 118 -9.60 4.61 29.22
CA PRO A 118 -9.11 3.99 30.44
C PRO A 118 -8.79 5.01 31.53
N ALA A 119 -9.03 4.64 32.80
CA ALA A 119 -8.73 5.50 33.94
C ALA A 119 -7.24 5.89 33.95
N GLY A 120 -6.95 7.18 34.16
CA GLY A 120 -5.59 7.72 34.16
C GLY A 120 -5.04 8.11 32.78
N GLN A 121 -5.81 7.93 31.70
CA GLN A 121 -5.42 8.41 30.36
C GLN A 121 -6.12 9.71 30.00
N ALA A 122 -5.39 10.64 29.37
CA ALA A 122 -5.93 11.91 28.89
C ALA A 122 -6.78 11.77 27.61
N GLY A 123 -6.64 10.67 26.87
CA GLY A 123 -7.32 10.45 25.61
C GLY A 123 -7.53 8.97 25.32
N ALA A 124 -8.32 8.67 24.29
CA ALA A 124 -8.59 7.30 23.90
C ALA A 124 -7.32 6.59 23.40
N PRO A 125 -7.21 5.26 23.59
CA PRO A 125 -6.14 4.47 23.01
C PRO A 125 -6.06 4.65 21.49
N TYR A 126 -4.85 4.70 20.96
CA TYR A 126 -4.59 4.82 19.51
C TYR A 126 -5.25 6.02 18.83
N ALA A 127 -5.62 7.08 19.58
CA ALA A 127 -6.35 8.23 19.04
C ALA A 127 -5.65 8.88 17.85
N ASN A 128 -4.32 9.02 17.89
CA ASN A 128 -3.57 9.58 16.78
C ASN A 128 -3.67 8.73 15.51
N PHE A 129 -3.51 7.43 15.66
CA PHE A 129 -3.54 6.48 14.56
C PHE A 129 -4.94 6.38 13.94
N VAL A 130 -5.94 5.99 14.73
CA VAL A 130 -7.29 5.70 14.22
C VAL A 130 -7.99 6.96 13.71
N ALA A 131 -7.80 8.11 14.37
CA ALA A 131 -8.40 9.37 13.88
C ALA A 131 -7.77 9.86 12.56
N SER A 132 -6.49 9.53 12.33
CA SER A 132 -5.78 9.86 11.09
C SER A 132 -6.22 8.99 9.91
N ILE A 133 -6.85 7.84 10.13
CA ILE A 133 -7.46 7.05 9.06
C ILE A 133 -8.65 7.83 8.52
N GLU A 134 -8.56 8.33 7.30
CA GLU A 134 -9.66 9.03 6.62
C GLU A 134 -10.63 8.03 6.00
N SER A 135 -10.14 7.00 5.31
CA SER A 135 -11.00 5.97 4.71
C SER A 135 -10.24 4.68 4.45
N ILE A 136 -10.94 3.55 4.51
CA ILE A 136 -10.45 2.23 4.09
C ILE A 136 -11.27 1.73 2.89
N GLY A 137 -10.61 1.12 1.92
CA GLY A 137 -11.24 0.58 0.72
C GLY A 137 -10.42 -0.53 0.07
N THR A 138 -10.88 -0.97 -1.10
CA THR A 138 -10.12 -1.86 -1.98
C THR A 138 -9.21 -1.03 -2.87
N VAL A 139 -8.13 -1.64 -3.37
CA VAL A 139 -7.29 -1.07 -4.43
C VAL A 139 -8.15 -0.69 -5.63
N GLU A 140 -8.00 0.55 -6.10
CA GLU A 140 -8.63 1.07 -7.31
C GLU A 140 -7.68 0.97 -8.51
N PRO A 141 -8.20 1.04 -9.75
CA PRO A 141 -7.36 1.02 -10.95
C PRO A 141 -6.24 2.07 -10.95
N MET A 142 -6.49 3.27 -10.43
CA MET A 142 -5.48 4.35 -10.36
C MET A 142 -4.30 4.03 -9.42
N ASP A 143 -4.53 3.20 -8.39
CA ASP A 143 -3.50 2.81 -7.42
C ASP A 143 -2.46 1.85 -8.03
N ARG A 144 -2.78 1.27 -9.19
CA ARG A 144 -1.94 0.34 -9.94
C ARG A 144 -1.10 1.04 -10.99
N ILE A 145 -1.27 2.35 -11.16
CA ILE A 145 -0.46 3.14 -12.07
C ILE A 145 0.79 3.59 -11.33
N GLY A 146 1.95 3.02 -11.70
CA GLY A 146 3.23 3.32 -11.06
C GLY A 146 3.74 4.74 -11.33
N LEU A 147 4.66 5.21 -10.48
CA LEU A 147 5.22 6.57 -10.51
C LEU A 147 5.79 6.98 -11.88
N ARG A 148 6.41 6.05 -12.60
CA ARG A 148 6.98 6.31 -13.93
C ARG A 148 5.89 6.67 -14.95
N LEU A 149 4.82 5.87 -15.02
CA LEU A 149 3.67 6.16 -15.90
C LEU A 149 2.99 7.49 -15.54
N ARG A 150 2.88 7.79 -14.23
CA ARG A 150 2.36 9.09 -13.77
C ARG A 150 3.22 10.27 -14.22
N SER A 151 4.54 10.09 -14.22
CA SER A 151 5.47 11.12 -14.70
C SER A 151 5.35 11.35 -16.22
N ASP A 152 4.90 10.33 -16.95
CA ASP A 152 4.63 10.38 -18.39
C ASP A 152 3.20 10.87 -18.72
N GLY A 153 2.40 11.22 -17.71
CA GLY A 153 1.06 11.80 -17.85
C GLY A 153 -0.11 10.83 -17.67
N PHE A 154 0.14 9.57 -17.33
CA PHE A 154 -0.91 8.59 -17.03
C PHE A 154 -1.22 8.62 -15.54
N VAL A 155 -2.30 9.29 -15.14
CA VAL A 155 -2.72 9.42 -13.74
C VAL A 155 -4.07 8.77 -13.47
N GLU A 156 -4.89 8.58 -14.49
CA GLU A 156 -6.19 7.93 -14.42
C GLU A 156 -6.37 6.89 -15.55
N PRO A 157 -7.27 5.90 -15.38
CA PRO A 157 -7.52 4.88 -16.41
C PRO A 157 -7.94 5.46 -17.77
N SER A 158 -8.59 6.62 -17.79
CA SER A 158 -9.02 7.34 -19.01
C SER A 158 -7.84 7.83 -19.86
N ASP A 159 -6.66 8.03 -19.27
CA ASP A 159 -5.47 8.48 -20.02
C ASP A 159 -5.00 7.43 -21.04
N PHE A 160 -5.46 6.18 -20.91
CA PHE A 160 -5.15 5.09 -21.83
C PHE A 160 -6.13 5.00 -23.01
N ASP A 161 -7.23 5.76 -23.04
CA ASP A 161 -8.32 5.60 -24.01
C ASP A 161 -7.89 5.77 -25.47
N ALA A 162 -6.97 6.71 -25.71
CA ALA A 162 -6.51 7.08 -27.05
C ALA A 162 -5.10 6.57 -27.36
N VAL A 163 -4.57 5.62 -26.57
CA VAL A 163 -3.21 5.10 -26.76
C VAL A 163 -3.24 3.89 -27.70
N PRO A 164 -2.78 4.04 -28.96
CA PRO A 164 -2.81 2.93 -29.92
C PRO A 164 -1.86 1.80 -29.50
N GLU A 165 -0.69 2.15 -28.96
CA GLU A 165 0.33 1.22 -28.51
C GLU A 165 1.17 1.87 -27.41
N LEU A 166 1.48 1.09 -26.36
CA LEU A 166 2.33 1.46 -25.25
C LEU A 166 3.23 0.28 -24.90
N VAL A 167 4.49 0.57 -24.61
CA VAL A 167 5.41 -0.39 -23.97
C VAL A 167 5.57 0.02 -22.51
N ALA A 168 5.15 -0.84 -21.59
CA ALA A 168 5.27 -0.57 -20.17
C ALA A 168 5.66 -1.84 -19.40
N ASP A 169 6.22 -1.63 -18.23
CA ASP A 169 6.60 -2.70 -17.31
C ASP A 169 5.45 -2.95 -16.32
N ILE A 170 5.05 -4.20 -16.15
CA ILE A 170 4.15 -4.68 -15.10
C ILE A 170 5.03 -5.13 -13.95
N GLU A 171 4.83 -4.56 -12.76
CA GLU A 171 5.46 -5.00 -11.52
C GLU A 171 4.43 -5.73 -10.66
N LEU A 172 4.76 -6.96 -10.25
CA LEU A 172 3.97 -7.66 -9.24
C LEU A 172 4.39 -7.19 -7.86
N TRP A 173 3.41 -6.72 -7.08
CA TRP A 173 3.61 -6.57 -5.64
C TRP A 173 4.07 -7.89 -5.03
N ASP A 174 4.99 -7.81 -4.07
CA ASP A 174 5.59 -9.01 -3.50
C ASP A 174 4.61 -9.70 -2.54
N PHE A 175 4.05 -10.84 -2.97
CA PHE A 175 3.25 -11.69 -2.11
C PHE A 175 3.70 -13.16 -2.22
N GLY A 176 4.39 -13.61 -1.18
CA GLY A 176 4.69 -15.02 -0.97
C GLY A 176 5.87 -15.56 -1.77
N ARG A 177 5.81 -16.87 -2.09
CA ARG A 177 6.95 -17.62 -2.63
C ARG A 177 7.07 -17.45 -4.14
N ARG A 178 8.28 -17.69 -4.66
CA ARG A 178 8.62 -17.56 -6.09
C ARG A 178 7.67 -18.31 -7.00
N GLU A 179 7.24 -19.51 -6.62
CA GLU A 179 6.36 -20.36 -7.44
C GLU A 179 4.96 -19.74 -7.61
N LEU A 180 4.47 -19.03 -6.59
CA LEU A 180 3.19 -18.32 -6.67
C LEU A 180 3.29 -17.10 -7.58
N ARG A 181 4.39 -16.33 -7.47
CA ARG A 181 4.65 -15.18 -8.35
C ARG A 181 4.78 -15.61 -9.81
N GLN A 182 5.48 -16.72 -10.07
CA GLN A 182 5.59 -17.32 -11.40
C GLN A 182 4.23 -17.71 -11.98
N ARG A 183 3.41 -18.42 -11.20
CA ARG A 183 2.06 -18.79 -11.63
C ARG A 183 1.22 -17.56 -11.95
N LYS A 184 1.26 -16.54 -11.07
CA LYS A 184 0.48 -15.33 -11.28
C LYS A 184 0.93 -14.57 -12.52
N LEU A 185 2.24 -14.52 -12.75
CA LEU A 185 2.79 -13.87 -13.93
C LEU A 185 2.32 -14.57 -15.21
N GLY A 186 2.31 -15.91 -15.23
CA GLY A 186 1.76 -16.68 -16.35
C GLY A 186 0.25 -16.47 -16.58
N GLU A 187 -0.54 -16.30 -15.51
CA GLU A 187 -1.96 -15.92 -15.65
C GLU A 187 -2.13 -14.55 -16.31
N ILE A 188 -1.29 -13.58 -15.94
CA ILE A 188 -1.31 -12.23 -16.50
C ILE A 188 -0.84 -12.24 -17.95
N GLU A 189 0.23 -12.98 -18.27
CA GLU A 189 0.71 -13.17 -19.64
C GLU A 189 -0.41 -13.71 -20.53
N ALA A 190 -1.05 -14.82 -20.13
CA ALA A 190 -2.15 -15.41 -20.88
C ALA A 190 -3.30 -14.42 -21.09
N TYR A 191 -3.62 -13.61 -20.08
CA TYR A 191 -4.64 -12.57 -20.16
C TYR A 191 -4.26 -11.45 -21.15
N VAL A 192 -3.02 -10.96 -21.11
CA VAL A 192 -2.50 -9.93 -22.04
C VAL A 192 -2.53 -10.42 -23.47
N VAL A 193 -2.01 -11.64 -23.71
CA VAL A 193 -1.96 -12.24 -25.05
C VAL A 193 -3.38 -12.47 -25.60
N ALA A 194 -4.32 -12.92 -24.77
CA ALA A 194 -5.71 -13.09 -25.18
C ALA A 194 -6.40 -11.77 -25.59
N LEU A 195 -5.93 -10.63 -25.07
CA LEU A 195 -6.41 -9.29 -25.44
C LEU A 195 -5.62 -8.66 -26.61
N GLY A 196 -4.72 -9.42 -27.24
CA GLY A 196 -3.92 -8.97 -28.38
C GLY A 196 -2.68 -8.14 -28.02
N GLY A 197 -2.25 -8.19 -26.76
CA GLY A 197 -0.95 -7.66 -26.34
C GLY A 197 0.20 -8.63 -26.63
N GLU A 198 1.42 -8.12 -26.54
CA GLU A 198 2.66 -8.86 -26.73
C GLU A 198 3.48 -8.86 -25.43
N TRP A 199 3.84 -10.04 -24.97
CA TRP A 199 4.74 -10.25 -23.84
C TRP A 199 6.19 -10.24 -24.34
N LEU A 200 6.97 -9.24 -23.94
CA LEU A 200 8.30 -9.00 -24.51
C LEU A 200 9.42 -9.65 -23.71
N ASP A 201 9.35 -9.55 -22.39
CA ASP A 201 10.39 -10.05 -21.49
C ASP A 201 9.83 -10.21 -20.06
N GLU A 202 10.48 -11.04 -19.25
CA GLU A 202 10.17 -11.20 -17.84
C GLU A 202 11.41 -11.32 -16.96
N TYR A 203 11.32 -10.77 -15.75
CA TYR A 203 12.34 -10.89 -14.73
C TYR A 203 11.72 -11.36 -13.42
N ILE A 204 12.22 -12.50 -12.91
CA ILE A 204 11.76 -13.10 -11.65
C ILE A 204 12.95 -13.20 -10.69
N GLY A 205 13.16 -12.10 -9.97
CA GLY A 205 14.19 -11.98 -8.95
C GLY A 205 13.73 -12.45 -7.57
N PRO A 206 14.62 -12.39 -6.56
CA PRO A 206 14.26 -12.69 -5.18
C PRO A 206 13.28 -11.65 -4.62
N SER A 207 13.50 -10.36 -4.88
CA SER A 207 12.75 -9.24 -4.29
C SER A 207 11.80 -8.53 -5.25
N ILE A 208 11.87 -8.82 -6.54
CA ILE A 208 11.05 -8.14 -7.54
C ILE A 208 10.69 -9.11 -8.66
N THR A 209 9.45 -9.01 -9.13
CA THR A 209 8.96 -9.75 -10.29
C THR A 209 8.33 -8.76 -11.25
N MET A 210 8.86 -8.70 -12.47
CA MET A 210 8.44 -7.75 -13.49
C MET A 210 8.27 -8.44 -14.83
N ALA A 211 7.47 -7.83 -15.69
CA ALA A 211 7.40 -8.17 -17.09
C ALA A 211 7.27 -6.93 -17.96
N ARG A 212 7.80 -7.00 -19.17
CA ARG A 212 7.65 -5.96 -20.18
C ARG A 212 6.58 -6.36 -21.17
N VAL A 213 5.62 -5.47 -21.38
CA VAL A 213 4.47 -5.69 -22.26
C VAL A 213 4.38 -4.58 -23.28
N ARG A 214 4.08 -4.94 -24.53
CA ARG A 214 3.62 -4.02 -25.57
C ARG A 214 2.15 -4.29 -25.85
N ALA A 215 1.29 -3.30 -25.66
CA ALA A 215 -0.14 -3.45 -25.92
C ALA A 215 -0.83 -2.11 -26.16
N SER A 216 -2.08 -2.14 -26.62
CA SER A 216 -2.92 -0.94 -26.69
C SER A 216 -3.31 -0.46 -25.29
N GLY A 217 -3.68 0.81 -25.17
CA GLY A 217 -4.18 1.36 -23.90
C GLY A 217 -5.42 0.62 -23.36
N ALA A 218 -6.25 0.05 -24.25
CA ALA A 218 -7.38 -0.79 -23.84
C ALA A 218 -6.95 -2.02 -23.02
N VAL A 219 -5.82 -2.66 -23.39
CA VAL A 219 -5.26 -3.79 -22.63
C VAL A 219 -4.75 -3.31 -21.26
N PHE A 220 -4.05 -2.18 -21.21
CA PHE A 220 -3.59 -1.62 -19.93
C PHE A 220 -4.76 -1.26 -18.99
N ARG A 221 -5.86 -0.67 -19.48
CA ARG A 221 -7.05 -0.44 -18.64
C ARG A 221 -7.64 -1.75 -18.09
N ALA A 222 -7.64 -2.80 -18.90
CA ALA A 222 -8.11 -4.12 -18.49
C ALA A 222 -7.22 -4.68 -17.36
N LEU A 223 -5.89 -4.54 -17.47
CA LEU A 223 -4.92 -4.92 -16.44
C LEU A 223 -5.12 -4.13 -15.13
N LEU A 224 -5.40 -2.83 -15.20
CA LEU A 224 -5.69 -2.01 -14.01
C LEU A 224 -6.97 -2.46 -13.27
N SER A 225 -7.83 -3.24 -13.92
CA SER A 225 -9.10 -3.71 -13.35
C SER A 225 -9.03 -5.10 -12.70
N LEU A 226 -7.87 -5.78 -12.79
CA LEU A 226 -7.66 -7.14 -12.29
C LEU A 226 -7.80 -7.30 -10.76
#